data_AF-A0A653C4Z1-F1
#
_entry.id   AF-A0A653C4Z1-F1
#
_cell.length_a   1.000
_cell.length_b   1.000
_cell.length_c   1.000
_cell.angle_alpha   90.00
_cell.angle_beta   90.00
_cell.angle_gamma   90.00
#
_symmetry.space_group_name_H-M   'P 1'
#
loop_
_entity.id
_entity.type
_entity.pdbx_description
1 polymer ?
#
loop_
_entity_poly.entity_id
_entity_poly.type
_entity_poly.pdbx_seq_one_letter_code
_entity_poly.pdbx_strand_id
1 'polypeptide(L)'
;MSIVTGIEEEHLSGAVSGDEGNKPVPSDVTLDKNGDSFHTDLSPKYFNGVEISKLTKSQMKKYQKCLKWEKLKKEKRAKERLKNKEKKRFAKEHNIDLGPSRKKLKQAKMKDSPCKTSVVIDLSFDDLMIDKDMAKTVKQILRVYTLNRRAKAPMQLHLTSYGGRSKKEMERHHGYEHWDLNFHSQCYLDIFPKSKLVYLSSESDIILQTLEEDKIYIIGGLVDHNAHKGICYEKAVKQGIAHAQLPISDYFWMKDRKILTINQVFEILLGVSEGKTFKEAFEEVLPSRKQKIPIEEKLNESQTKKAELDDSNDTINDPPKN
;
A
#
# COMPACT_ATOMS: atom_id res chain seq x y z
N MET A 1 -33.97 54.44 10.36
CA MET A 1 -33.86 53.08 10.93
C MET A 1 -32.37 52.73 10.95
N SER A 2 -31.56 53.11 11.95
CA SER A 2 -31.85 53.35 13.39
C SER A 2 -32.40 52.06 14.01
N ILE A 3 -31.72 51.36 14.91
CA ILE A 3 -31.35 51.66 16.32
C ILE A 3 -30.07 50.82 16.66
N VAL A 4 -28.98 51.22 17.36
CA VAL A 4 -28.63 52.25 18.39
C VAL A 4 -29.01 51.86 19.83
N THR A 5 -28.13 51.42 20.75
CA THR A 5 -26.65 51.29 20.80
C THR A 5 -26.27 50.31 21.94
N GLY A 6 -25.00 49.91 22.11
CA GLY A 6 -24.58 49.04 23.23
C GLY A 6 -23.07 48.81 23.37
N ILE A 7 -22.36 49.80 23.95
CA ILE A 7 -20.97 49.69 24.41
C ILE A 7 -20.95 50.19 25.86
N GLU A 8 -20.35 49.43 26.77
CA GLU A 8 -19.97 49.90 28.10
C GLU A 8 -18.50 49.50 28.36
N GLU A 9 -17.62 50.50 28.34
CA GLU A 9 -16.33 50.46 29.02
C GLU A 9 -16.47 51.26 30.31
N GLU A 10 -16.00 50.72 31.44
CA GLU A 10 -15.60 51.56 32.57
C GLU A 10 -14.13 51.33 32.89
N HIS A 11 -13.36 52.43 32.88
CA HIS A 11 -12.12 52.54 33.61
C HIS A 11 -12.44 52.97 35.06
N LEU A 12 -11.68 52.49 36.04
CA LEU A 12 -10.67 53.36 36.67
C LEU A 12 -9.62 52.60 37.49
N SER A 13 -8.59 53.33 37.87
CA SER A 13 -7.37 52.89 38.57
C SER A 13 -7.59 52.50 40.04
N GLY A 14 -6.82 51.53 40.52
CA GLY A 14 -6.59 51.31 41.95
C GLY A 14 -5.29 50.53 42.20
N ALA A 15 -4.26 51.21 42.71
CA ALA A 15 -2.99 50.60 43.11
C ALA A 15 -2.70 50.88 44.58
N VAL A 16 -2.48 49.82 45.38
CA VAL A 16 -1.85 49.88 46.71
C VAL A 16 -1.33 48.48 47.10
N SER A 17 -0.46 48.43 48.10
CA SER A 17 0.35 47.28 48.51
C SER A 17 -0.40 46.07 49.09
N GLY A 18 -0.04 44.87 48.60
CA GLY A 18 0.62 43.80 49.38
C GLY A 18 -0.11 43.11 50.54
N ASP A 19 -0.22 41.78 50.42
CA ASP A 19 -0.08 40.82 51.54
C ASP A 19 0.44 39.46 51.01
N GLU A 20 1.23 38.72 51.79
CA GLU A 20 1.88 37.45 51.37
C GLU A 20 1.07 36.20 51.75
N GLY A 21 0.00 35.96 50.99
CA GLY A 21 -0.91 34.80 51.14
C GLY A 21 -0.32 33.43 50.78
N ASN A 22 0.56 32.92 51.64
CA ASN A 22 1.03 31.53 51.78
C ASN A 22 0.39 30.46 50.85
N LYS A 23 1.18 29.91 49.91
CA LYS A 23 0.86 28.68 49.18
C LYS A 23 1.74 27.52 49.67
N PRO A 24 1.19 26.30 49.84
CA PRO A 24 1.93 25.18 50.41
C PRO A 24 3.09 24.73 49.50
N VAL A 25 4.30 24.75 50.05
CA VAL A 25 5.50 24.23 49.40
C VAL A 25 5.44 22.69 49.41
N PRO A 26 5.68 21.99 48.27
CA PRO A 26 5.82 20.54 48.26
C PRO A 26 7.03 20.11 49.10
N SER A 27 6.78 19.38 50.18
CA SER A 27 7.83 18.77 51.00
C SER A 27 8.47 17.60 50.26
N ASP A 28 9.69 17.80 49.75
CA ASP A 28 10.87 16.99 50.12
C ASP A 28 12.08 17.41 49.25
N VAL A 29 12.94 18.27 49.82
CA VAL A 29 14.20 18.71 49.20
C VAL A 29 15.37 18.17 50.02
N THR A 30 15.79 16.93 49.74
CA THR A 30 17.04 16.38 50.28
C THR A 30 18.21 16.82 49.41
N LEU A 31 18.96 17.83 49.86
CA LEU A 31 20.20 18.27 49.23
C LEU A 31 21.29 17.19 49.36
N ASP A 32 22.08 16.99 48.30
CA ASP A 32 23.37 16.32 48.40
C ASP A 32 24.47 17.33 48.83
N LYS A 33 25.71 16.87 48.99
CA LYS A 33 26.82 17.73 49.44
C LYS A 33 27.45 18.62 48.35
N ASN A 34 26.95 18.56 47.12
CA ASN A 34 27.50 19.28 45.95
C ASN A 34 26.49 20.24 45.29
N GLY A 35 25.18 20.13 45.59
CA GLY A 35 24.16 21.13 45.25
C GLY A 35 23.54 21.00 43.86
N ASP A 36 23.61 19.83 43.21
CA ASP A 36 23.12 19.63 41.84
C ASP A 36 21.69 19.02 41.80
N SER A 37 20.77 19.65 41.07
CA SER A 37 19.32 19.43 41.25
C SER A 37 18.72 18.32 40.38
N PHE A 38 18.91 17.07 40.81
CA PHE A 38 18.30 15.90 40.14
C PHE A 38 16.79 15.77 40.40
N HIS A 39 15.97 16.19 39.43
CA HIS A 39 14.56 15.78 39.35
C HIS A 39 14.46 14.26 39.07
N THR A 40 14.30 13.47 40.13
CA THR A 40 13.90 12.06 40.02
C THR A 40 12.41 11.97 39.70
N ASP A 41 12.10 11.87 38.41
CA ASP A 41 10.76 11.51 37.94
C ASP A 41 10.41 10.08 38.38
N LEU A 42 9.75 10.01 39.54
CA LEU A 42 9.24 8.82 40.24
C LEU A 42 7.93 8.29 39.65
N SER A 43 7.43 8.85 38.54
CA SER A 43 6.24 8.29 37.89
C SER A 43 6.47 6.83 37.48
N PRO A 44 5.50 5.92 37.73
CA PRO A 44 5.64 4.52 37.33
C PRO A 44 5.79 4.44 35.82
N LYS A 45 6.93 3.92 35.34
CA LYS A 45 7.18 3.81 33.90
C LYS A 45 6.51 2.55 33.37
N TYR A 46 5.66 2.71 32.36
CA TYR A 46 4.88 1.63 31.73
C TYR A 46 5.47 1.20 30.39
N PHE A 47 5.33 -0.09 30.06
CA PHE A 47 5.62 -0.65 28.74
C PHE A 47 4.39 -1.43 28.25
N ASN A 48 3.81 -1.00 27.13
CA ASN A 48 2.57 -1.54 26.57
C ASN A 48 1.42 -1.63 27.60
N GLY A 49 1.23 -0.58 28.42
CA GLY A 49 0.18 -0.50 29.44
C GLY A 49 0.45 -1.28 30.73
N VAL A 50 1.56 -2.04 30.82
CA VAL A 50 1.96 -2.76 32.04
C VAL A 50 3.14 -2.03 32.69
N GLU A 51 3.07 -1.82 34.00
CA GLU A 51 4.14 -1.21 34.80
C GLU A 51 5.45 -2.02 34.68
N ILE A 52 6.59 -1.35 34.51
CA ILE A 52 7.87 -2.04 34.21
C ILE A 52 8.27 -3.05 35.31
N SER A 53 7.93 -2.76 36.57
CA SER A 53 8.08 -3.65 37.73
C SER A 53 7.33 -4.98 37.61
N LYS A 54 6.22 -5.02 36.85
CA LYS A 54 5.26 -6.13 36.74
C LYS A 54 5.36 -6.87 35.40
N LEU A 55 6.41 -6.61 34.60
CA LEU A 55 6.61 -7.28 33.31
C LEU A 55 7.04 -8.73 33.47
N THR A 56 6.36 -9.66 32.81
CA THR A 56 6.82 -11.05 32.69
C THR A 56 8.20 -11.13 32.03
N LYS A 57 8.96 -12.21 32.27
CA LYS A 57 10.29 -12.45 31.66
C LYS A 57 10.30 -12.24 30.12
N SER A 58 9.20 -12.55 29.44
CA SER A 58 9.03 -12.32 27.99
C SER A 58 8.83 -10.84 27.63
N GLN A 59 7.97 -10.11 28.37
CA GLN A 59 7.79 -8.67 28.19
C GLN A 59 9.05 -7.88 28.56
N MET A 60 9.73 -8.25 29.64
CA MET A 60 11.00 -7.66 30.08
C MET A 60 12.08 -7.77 28.99
N LYS A 61 12.19 -8.94 28.34
CA LYS A 61 13.08 -9.17 27.19
C LYS A 61 12.69 -8.35 25.96
N LYS A 62 11.40 -8.07 25.74
CA LYS A 62 10.93 -7.14 24.70
C LYS A 62 11.31 -5.69 25.03
N TYR A 63 11.08 -5.21 26.25
CA TYR A 63 11.45 -3.87 26.69
C TYR A 63 12.95 -3.61 26.59
N GLN A 64 13.79 -4.53 27.08
CA GLN A 64 15.25 -4.45 26.93
C GLN A 64 15.68 -4.39 25.45
N LYS A 65 14.97 -5.09 24.55
CA LYS A 65 15.22 -5.03 23.10
C LYS A 65 14.80 -3.68 22.51
N CYS A 66 13.73 -3.06 22.98
CA CYS A 66 13.34 -1.69 22.62
C CYS A 66 14.39 -0.67 23.08
N LEU A 67 14.81 -0.67 24.36
CA LEU A 67 15.86 0.22 24.85
C LEU A 67 17.18 0.08 24.07
N LYS A 68 17.60 -1.17 23.78
CA LYS A 68 18.79 -1.42 22.94
C LYS A 68 18.60 -0.89 21.51
N TRP A 69 17.41 -1.05 20.92
CA TRP A 69 17.11 -0.49 19.59
C TRP A 69 17.13 1.04 19.60
N GLU A 70 16.62 1.70 20.64
CA GLU A 70 16.60 3.16 20.76
C GLU A 70 17.99 3.77 20.92
N LYS A 71 18.86 3.18 21.75
CA LYS A 71 20.27 3.57 21.82
C LYS A 71 20.95 3.46 20.44
N LEU A 72 20.75 2.34 19.74
CA LEU A 72 21.29 2.11 18.39
C LEU A 72 20.58 2.89 17.26
N LYS A 73 19.43 3.54 17.53
CA LYS A 73 18.59 4.23 16.53
C LYS A 73 19.29 5.42 15.91
N LYS A 74 20.04 6.19 16.72
CA LYS A 74 20.85 7.34 16.26
C LYS A 74 22.00 6.87 15.36
N GLU A 75 22.75 5.87 15.82
CA GLU A 75 23.90 5.29 15.10
C GLU A 75 23.50 4.64 13.77
N LYS A 76 22.44 3.82 13.76
CA LYS A 76 21.92 3.21 12.51
C LYS A 76 21.49 4.25 11.50
N ARG A 77 20.80 5.32 11.92
CA ARG A 77 20.45 6.45 11.05
C ARG A 77 21.68 7.19 10.52
N ALA A 78 22.77 7.28 11.28
CA ALA A 78 24.02 7.87 10.80
C ALA A 78 24.71 6.99 9.75
N LYS A 79 24.85 5.68 10.01
CA LYS A 79 25.40 4.70 9.06
C LYS A 79 24.58 4.61 7.77
N GLU A 80 23.25 4.64 7.87
CA GLU A 80 22.34 4.70 6.71
C GLU A 80 22.49 6.00 5.90
N ARG A 81 22.66 7.15 6.56
CA ARG A 81 22.94 8.43 5.90
C ARG A 81 24.28 8.42 5.15
N LEU A 82 25.32 7.81 5.72
CA LEU A 82 26.63 7.67 5.08
C LEU A 82 26.54 6.75 3.85
N LYS A 83 25.95 5.56 3.99
CA LYS A 83 25.74 4.62 2.87
C LYS A 83 24.91 5.23 1.72
N ASN A 84 23.94 6.09 2.04
CA ASN A 84 23.17 6.84 1.04
C ASN A 84 23.92 8.02 0.42
N LYS A 85 24.97 8.57 1.05
CA LYS A 85 25.92 9.50 0.40
C LYS A 85 26.84 8.72 -0.54
N GLU A 86 27.40 7.60 -0.10
CA GLU A 86 28.29 6.74 -0.87
C GLU A 86 27.61 6.21 -2.14
N LYS A 87 26.40 5.65 -2.03
CA LYS A 87 25.63 5.20 -3.20
C LYS A 87 25.39 6.34 -4.22
N LYS A 88 25.23 7.59 -3.76
CA LYS A 88 25.07 8.76 -4.65
C LYS A 88 26.36 9.24 -5.30
N ARG A 89 27.51 9.10 -4.62
CA ARG A 89 28.83 9.32 -5.21
C ARG A 89 29.08 8.31 -6.33
N PHE A 90 29.03 7.02 -5.98
CA PHE A 90 29.20 5.91 -6.91
C PHE A 90 28.28 6.01 -8.14
N ALA A 91 26.98 6.30 -7.93
CA ALA A 91 26.06 6.47 -9.05
C ALA A 91 26.37 7.68 -9.93
N LYS A 92 26.90 8.78 -9.38
CA LYS A 92 27.36 9.93 -10.18
C LYS A 92 28.66 9.60 -10.93
N GLU A 93 29.59 8.90 -10.29
CA GLU A 93 30.87 8.48 -10.87
C GLU A 93 30.68 7.47 -12.02
N HIS A 94 29.71 6.56 -11.91
CA HIS A 94 29.38 5.55 -12.93
C HIS A 94 28.18 5.92 -13.83
N ASN A 95 27.68 7.17 -13.79
CA ASN A 95 26.52 7.65 -14.56
C ASN A 95 25.24 6.78 -14.45
N ILE A 96 25.04 6.13 -13.30
CA ILE A 96 23.88 5.26 -13.03
C ILE A 96 22.69 6.13 -12.58
N ASP A 97 21.56 6.05 -13.28
CA ASP A 97 20.35 6.73 -12.82
C ASP A 97 19.83 6.11 -11.50
N LEU A 98 19.55 6.97 -10.52
CA LEU A 98 18.92 6.61 -9.24
C LEU A 98 17.41 6.91 -9.23
N GLY A 99 16.86 7.33 -10.37
CA GLY A 99 15.47 7.70 -10.56
C GLY A 99 15.16 9.15 -10.16
N PRO A 100 13.91 9.59 -10.39
CA PRO A 100 13.50 10.97 -10.20
C PRO A 100 13.71 11.47 -8.77
N SER A 101 14.33 12.65 -8.63
CA SER A 101 14.58 13.29 -7.34
C SER A 101 13.28 13.64 -6.61
N ARG A 102 13.31 13.76 -5.26
CA ARG A 102 12.12 14.16 -4.47
C ARG A 102 11.55 15.53 -4.88
N LYS A 103 12.35 16.41 -5.53
CA LYS A 103 11.86 17.68 -6.10
C LYS A 103 11.11 17.43 -7.42
N LYS A 104 11.67 16.66 -8.36
CA LYS A 104 11.00 16.26 -9.61
C LYS A 104 9.70 15.50 -9.32
N LEU A 105 9.74 14.55 -8.38
CA LEU A 105 8.56 13.80 -7.92
C LEU A 105 7.46 14.72 -7.36
N LYS A 106 7.80 15.77 -6.60
CA LYS A 106 6.80 16.73 -6.08
C LYS A 106 6.10 17.52 -7.20
N GLN A 107 6.79 17.76 -8.32
CA GLN A 107 6.27 18.49 -9.48
C GLN A 107 5.46 17.58 -10.42
N ALA A 108 5.82 16.30 -10.54
CA ALA A 108 5.01 15.29 -11.23
C ALA A 108 3.71 15.04 -10.44
N LYS A 109 2.58 15.49 -11.00
CA LYS A 109 1.25 15.53 -10.39
C LYS A 109 0.23 14.85 -11.32
N MET A 110 -0.71 14.07 -10.77
CA MET A 110 -1.67 13.29 -11.56
C MET A 110 -2.53 14.18 -12.47
N LYS A 111 -2.98 15.36 -11.98
CA LYS A 111 -3.73 16.34 -12.79
C LYS A 111 -3.00 16.75 -14.07
N ASP A 112 -1.67 16.85 -14.00
CA ASP A 112 -0.76 17.30 -15.07
C ASP A 112 -0.22 16.13 -15.91
N SER A 113 -0.62 14.89 -15.60
CA SER A 113 -0.26 13.69 -16.36
C SER A 113 -0.97 13.67 -17.72
N PRO A 114 -0.33 13.16 -18.79
CA PRO A 114 -1.04 12.88 -20.04
C PRO A 114 -2.02 11.71 -19.90
N CYS A 115 -1.73 10.70 -19.05
CA CYS A 115 -2.64 9.58 -18.84
C CYS A 115 -3.88 10.02 -18.04
N LYS A 116 -5.07 9.86 -18.63
CA LYS A 116 -6.37 10.17 -17.97
C LYS A 116 -7.12 8.94 -17.46
N THR A 117 -6.69 7.72 -17.85
CA THR A 117 -7.21 6.46 -17.30
C THR A 117 -7.20 6.49 -15.77
N SER A 118 -8.33 6.13 -15.17
CA SER A 118 -8.50 6.16 -13.72
C SER A 118 -8.41 4.76 -13.13
N VAL A 119 -7.78 4.64 -11.97
CA VAL A 119 -7.71 3.38 -11.20
C VAL A 119 -8.20 3.61 -9.78
N VAL A 120 -9.13 2.78 -9.36
CA VAL A 120 -9.74 2.77 -8.03
C VAL A 120 -9.25 1.55 -7.26
N ILE A 121 -8.89 1.74 -5.99
CA ILE A 121 -8.78 0.66 -5.02
C ILE A 121 -10.01 0.72 -4.11
N ASP A 122 -10.76 -0.37 -4.05
CA ASP A 122 -11.96 -0.50 -3.21
C ASP A 122 -11.64 -1.11 -1.85
N LEU A 123 -11.87 -0.36 -0.77
CA LEU A 123 -11.55 -0.75 0.60
C LEU A 123 -12.76 -1.23 1.42
N SER A 124 -13.90 -1.52 0.77
CA SER A 124 -15.11 -2.04 1.44
C SER A 124 -14.99 -3.48 1.97
N PHE A 125 -13.81 -4.10 1.87
CA PHE A 125 -13.52 -5.45 2.36
C PHE A 125 -12.78 -5.45 3.72
N ASP A 126 -12.75 -4.31 4.42
CA ASP A 126 -12.09 -4.12 5.72
C ASP A 126 -12.35 -5.27 6.71
N ASP A 127 -13.61 -5.72 6.83
CA ASP A 127 -14.04 -6.73 7.81
C ASP A 127 -13.63 -8.18 7.44
N LEU A 128 -13.28 -8.44 6.19
CA LEU A 128 -12.79 -9.75 5.73
C LEU A 128 -11.31 -9.97 6.05
N MET A 129 -10.60 -8.93 6.48
CA MET A 129 -9.15 -8.98 6.73
C MET A 129 -8.83 -8.95 8.22
N ILE A 130 -7.99 -9.87 8.69
CA ILE A 130 -7.33 -9.74 9.99
C ILE A 130 -6.28 -8.60 9.95
N ASP A 131 -5.91 -8.03 11.10
CA ASP A 131 -4.98 -6.89 11.16
C ASP A 131 -3.63 -7.13 10.44
N LYS A 132 -3.16 -8.38 10.44
CA LYS A 132 -1.93 -8.78 9.71
C LYS A 132 -2.05 -8.60 8.20
N ASP A 133 -3.25 -8.72 7.67
CA ASP A 133 -3.57 -8.68 6.24
C ASP A 133 -4.04 -7.29 5.83
N MET A 134 -4.78 -6.58 6.68
CA MET A 134 -4.99 -5.14 6.56
C MET A 134 -3.64 -4.39 6.46
N ALA A 135 -2.69 -4.75 7.33
CA ALA A 135 -1.32 -4.25 7.28
C ALA A 135 -0.50 -4.74 6.06
N LYS A 136 -1.00 -5.66 5.21
CA LYS A 136 -0.44 -5.98 3.89
C LYS A 136 -1.14 -5.16 2.79
N THR A 137 -2.46 -5.05 2.82
CA THR A 137 -3.27 -4.19 1.94
C THR A 137 -2.74 -2.77 1.92
N VAL A 138 -2.60 -2.13 3.10
CA VAL A 138 -2.02 -0.78 3.18
C VAL A 138 -0.62 -0.73 2.58
N LYS A 139 0.27 -1.69 2.86
CA LYS A 139 1.63 -1.74 2.27
C LYS A 139 1.61 -1.87 0.74
N GLN A 140 0.65 -2.60 0.17
CA GLN A 140 0.46 -2.67 -1.28
C GLN A 140 0.00 -1.32 -1.84
N ILE A 141 -0.90 -0.60 -1.16
CA ILE A 141 -1.29 0.77 -1.52
C ILE A 141 -0.07 1.73 -1.47
N LEU A 142 0.80 1.62 -0.46
CA LEU A 142 2.04 2.42 -0.40
C LEU A 142 2.96 2.13 -1.62
N ARG A 143 3.02 0.87 -2.08
CA ARG A 143 3.76 0.45 -3.27
C ARG A 143 3.10 1.00 -4.56
N VAL A 144 1.78 0.86 -4.70
CA VAL A 144 0.99 1.42 -5.82
C VAL A 144 1.26 2.92 -5.97
N TYR A 145 1.12 3.68 -4.89
CA TYR A 145 1.40 5.11 -4.91
C TYR A 145 2.87 5.42 -5.25
N THR A 146 3.82 4.66 -4.70
CA THR A 146 5.26 4.82 -5.00
C THR A 146 5.59 4.53 -6.46
N LEU A 147 4.88 3.61 -7.11
CA LEU A 147 4.96 3.35 -8.55
C LEU A 147 4.38 4.51 -9.33
N ASN A 148 3.12 4.87 -9.06
CA ASN A 148 2.40 5.89 -9.82
C ASN A 148 3.13 7.24 -9.83
N ARG A 149 3.69 7.67 -8.69
CA ARG A 149 4.48 8.91 -8.61
C ARG A 149 5.79 8.88 -9.42
N ARG A 150 6.29 7.71 -9.82
CA ARG A 150 7.54 7.51 -10.58
C ARG A 150 7.32 7.24 -12.06
N ALA A 151 6.08 6.99 -12.48
CA ALA A 151 5.70 6.84 -13.88
C ALA A 151 6.07 8.08 -14.70
N LYS A 152 6.27 7.88 -16.01
CA LYS A 152 6.30 8.95 -17.02
C LYS A 152 4.92 9.60 -17.13
N ALA A 153 3.87 8.78 -17.08
CA ALA A 153 2.47 9.19 -17.17
C ALA A 153 1.65 8.61 -16.00
N PRO A 154 1.64 9.25 -14.81
CA PRO A 154 0.86 8.78 -13.67
C PRO A 154 -0.63 8.63 -13.99
N MET A 155 -1.23 7.48 -13.68
CA MET A 155 -2.68 7.25 -13.79
C MET A 155 -3.44 8.04 -12.71
N GLN A 156 -4.73 8.32 -12.93
CA GLN A 156 -5.54 9.01 -11.92
C GLN A 156 -5.94 8.02 -10.81
N LEU A 157 -5.31 8.12 -9.64
CA LEU A 157 -5.40 7.11 -8.59
C LEU A 157 -6.36 7.52 -7.46
N HIS A 158 -7.24 6.59 -7.08
CA HIS A 158 -8.28 6.79 -6.07
C HIS A 158 -8.33 5.63 -5.05
N LEU A 159 -8.60 5.96 -3.78
CA LEU A 159 -9.10 5.01 -2.79
C LEU A 159 -10.59 5.31 -2.55
N THR A 160 -11.43 4.28 -2.54
CA THR A 160 -12.87 4.38 -2.27
C THR A 160 -13.26 3.46 -1.13
N SER A 161 -14.40 3.73 -0.49
CA SER A 161 -14.80 3.10 0.77
C SER A 161 -13.78 3.32 1.91
N TYR A 162 -12.97 4.40 1.84
CA TYR A 162 -11.85 4.64 2.74
C TYR A 162 -12.32 5.13 4.12
N GLY A 163 -12.24 4.25 5.11
CA GLY A 163 -12.68 4.52 6.48
C GLY A 163 -12.17 3.48 7.47
N GLY A 164 -12.93 3.27 8.56
CA GLY A 164 -12.79 2.10 9.43
C GLY A 164 -11.36 1.71 9.84
N ARG A 165 -10.96 0.50 9.47
CA ARG A 165 -9.70 -0.16 9.84
C ARG A 165 -8.60 0.15 8.84
N SER A 166 -8.90 0.28 7.55
CA SER A 166 -7.92 0.69 6.53
C SER A 166 -7.39 2.10 6.74
N LYS A 167 -8.24 3.07 7.12
CA LYS A 167 -7.80 4.40 7.56
C LYS A 167 -6.90 4.35 8.79
N LYS A 168 -7.31 3.61 9.83
CA LYS A 168 -6.55 3.46 11.09
C LYS A 168 -5.19 2.77 10.92
N GLU A 169 -5.04 1.91 9.91
CA GLU A 169 -3.75 1.33 9.53
C GLU A 169 -2.92 2.30 8.68
N MET A 170 -3.54 3.06 7.76
CA MET A 170 -2.88 4.09 6.95
C MET A 170 -2.30 5.23 7.80
N GLU A 171 -2.98 5.65 8.87
CA GLU A 171 -2.55 6.70 9.81
C GLU A 171 -1.20 6.40 10.50
N ARG A 172 -0.73 5.16 10.47
CA ARG A 172 0.61 4.77 10.92
C ARG A 172 1.74 5.22 9.99
N HIS A 173 1.42 5.72 8.80
CA HIS A 173 2.35 6.11 7.74
C HIS A 173 2.38 7.63 7.53
N HIS A 174 3.09 8.34 8.42
CA HIS A 174 3.19 9.80 8.43
C HIS A 174 3.42 10.44 7.05
N GLY A 175 2.63 11.46 6.71
CA GLY A 175 2.77 12.20 5.46
C GLY A 175 1.91 11.66 4.32
N TYR A 176 1.03 10.68 4.57
CA TYR A 176 0.07 10.16 3.59
C TYR A 176 -1.02 11.17 3.23
N GLU A 177 -1.32 12.09 4.15
CA GLU A 177 -2.29 13.18 4.01
C GLU A 177 -1.85 14.19 2.93
N HIS A 178 -0.54 14.22 2.65
CA HIS A 178 0.12 15.09 1.68
C HIS A 178 0.36 14.38 0.33
N TRP A 179 -0.28 13.23 0.12
CA TRP A 179 -0.10 12.43 -1.10
C TRP A 179 -0.89 12.97 -2.28
N ASP A 180 -0.40 12.66 -3.47
CA ASP A 180 -1.14 12.89 -4.70
C ASP A 180 -1.99 11.65 -4.99
N LEU A 181 -3.08 11.54 -4.23
CA LEU A 181 -3.96 10.39 -4.14
C LEU A 181 -5.33 10.90 -3.69
N ASN A 182 -6.38 10.53 -4.41
CA ASN A 182 -7.74 10.92 -4.08
C ASN A 182 -8.32 9.94 -3.06
N PHE A 183 -8.67 10.43 -1.86
CA PHE A 183 -9.25 9.61 -0.77
C PHE A 183 -10.74 9.89 -0.66
N HIS A 184 -11.58 8.87 -0.85
CA HIS A 184 -13.04 8.98 -0.78
C HIS A 184 -13.61 7.98 0.23
N SER A 185 -14.48 8.44 1.14
CA SER A 185 -15.17 7.57 2.11
C SER A 185 -16.39 6.86 1.52
N GLN A 186 -16.96 7.41 0.44
CA GLN A 186 -18.09 6.87 -0.31
C GLN A 186 -17.68 5.67 -1.19
N CYS A 187 -18.66 4.92 -1.70
CA CYS A 187 -18.41 3.85 -2.66
C CYS A 187 -18.09 4.44 -4.04
N TYR A 188 -17.35 3.72 -4.88
CA TYR A 188 -17.09 4.13 -6.26
C TYR A 188 -18.37 4.36 -7.09
N LEU A 189 -19.49 3.72 -6.73
CA LEU A 189 -20.80 3.95 -7.37
C LEU A 189 -21.35 5.36 -7.14
N ASP A 190 -21.02 5.98 -6.00
CA ASP A 190 -21.52 7.30 -5.59
C ASP A 190 -20.67 8.44 -6.21
N ILE A 191 -19.48 8.09 -6.71
CA ILE A 191 -18.43 9.04 -7.12
C ILE A 191 -18.28 9.09 -8.64
N PHE A 192 -18.57 7.98 -9.34
CA PHE A 192 -18.23 7.79 -10.73
C PHE A 192 -19.42 7.29 -11.59
N PRO A 193 -19.54 7.71 -12.86
CA PRO A 193 -20.59 7.21 -13.75
C PRO A 193 -20.51 5.70 -13.93
N LYS A 194 -21.61 5.00 -13.62
CA LYS A 194 -21.71 3.53 -13.63
C LYS A 194 -21.21 2.88 -14.93
N SER A 195 -21.47 3.52 -16.07
CA SER A 195 -21.07 3.07 -17.42
C SER A 195 -19.57 3.14 -17.72
N LYS A 196 -18.78 3.80 -16.86
CA LYS A 196 -17.30 3.88 -16.99
C LYS A 196 -16.57 2.89 -16.07
N LEU A 197 -17.26 2.26 -15.13
CA LEU A 197 -16.67 1.37 -14.14
C LEU A 197 -16.42 -0.03 -14.73
N VAL A 198 -15.17 -0.51 -14.62
CA VAL A 198 -14.77 -1.88 -14.98
C VAL A 198 -14.08 -2.52 -13.78
N TYR A 199 -14.71 -3.53 -13.15
CA TYR A 199 -14.14 -4.21 -11.99
C TYR A 199 -13.22 -5.36 -12.42
N LEU A 200 -11.98 -5.37 -11.95
CA LEU A 200 -11.01 -6.42 -12.26
C LEU A 200 -11.09 -7.58 -11.27
N SER A 201 -11.38 -8.80 -11.77
CA SER A 201 -11.40 -10.04 -10.97
C SER A 201 -10.93 -11.23 -11.82
N SER A 202 -10.23 -12.19 -11.22
CA SER A 202 -9.71 -13.38 -11.91
C SER A 202 -10.77 -14.39 -12.36
N GLU A 203 -12.01 -14.21 -11.91
CA GLU A 203 -13.15 -15.11 -12.13
C GLU A 203 -14.12 -14.57 -13.21
N SER A 204 -13.86 -13.38 -13.75
CA SER A 204 -14.62 -12.81 -14.86
C SER A 204 -14.39 -13.62 -16.14
N ASP A 205 -15.47 -13.97 -16.82
CA ASP A 205 -15.49 -14.57 -18.16
C ASP A 205 -14.96 -13.61 -19.24
N ILE A 206 -15.32 -12.32 -19.15
CA ILE A 206 -14.79 -11.26 -20.02
C ILE A 206 -13.29 -11.07 -19.78
N ILE A 207 -12.49 -11.00 -20.86
CA ILE A 207 -11.03 -10.76 -20.85
C ILE A 207 -10.73 -9.32 -21.30
N LEU A 208 -9.89 -8.61 -20.56
CA LEU A 208 -9.47 -7.23 -20.85
C LEU A 208 -8.38 -7.17 -21.93
N GLN A 209 -8.76 -6.92 -23.19
CA GLN A 209 -7.81 -6.89 -24.31
C GLN A 209 -7.01 -5.58 -24.41
N THR A 210 -7.58 -4.44 -24.02
CA THR A 210 -6.96 -3.10 -24.08
C THR A 210 -7.34 -2.25 -22.87
N LEU A 211 -6.64 -1.12 -22.67
CA LEU A 211 -7.06 -0.07 -21.74
C LEU A 211 -7.69 1.09 -22.51
N GLU A 212 -8.88 1.52 -22.08
CA GLU A 212 -9.57 2.69 -22.58
C GLU A 212 -9.27 3.89 -21.66
N GLU A 213 -9.01 5.08 -22.23
CA GLU A 213 -8.70 6.28 -21.44
C GLU A 213 -9.91 6.82 -20.65
N ASP A 214 -11.13 6.54 -21.12
CA ASP A 214 -12.36 7.05 -20.53
C ASP A 214 -12.91 6.21 -19.36
N LYS A 215 -12.34 5.01 -19.16
CA LYS A 215 -12.77 4.01 -18.18
C LYS A 215 -12.06 4.16 -16.84
N ILE A 216 -12.66 3.51 -15.85
CA ILE A 216 -12.31 3.57 -14.43
C ILE A 216 -12.17 2.13 -13.94
N TYR A 217 -10.93 1.66 -13.85
CA TYR A 217 -10.61 0.27 -13.50
C TYR A 217 -10.57 0.10 -11.98
N ILE A 218 -11.42 -0.78 -11.44
CA ILE A 218 -11.50 -1.04 -9.99
C ILE A 218 -10.68 -2.28 -9.65
N ILE A 219 -9.80 -2.16 -8.66
CA ILE A 219 -9.04 -3.25 -8.05
C ILE A 219 -9.60 -3.48 -6.63
N GLY A 220 -9.97 -4.72 -6.30
CA GLY A 220 -10.36 -5.06 -4.94
C GLY A 220 -9.20 -4.88 -3.96
N GLY A 221 -9.37 -4.00 -2.96
CA GLY A 221 -8.38 -3.71 -1.92
C GLY A 221 -8.33 -4.78 -0.84
N LEU A 222 -8.22 -6.05 -1.24
CA LEU A 222 -8.33 -7.22 -0.39
C LEU A 222 -7.03 -8.03 -0.37
N VAL A 223 -6.65 -8.53 0.81
CA VAL A 223 -5.60 -9.54 0.97
C VAL A 223 -6.15 -10.66 1.86
N ASP A 224 -6.58 -11.75 1.23
CA ASP A 224 -7.28 -12.87 1.86
C ASP A 224 -6.60 -14.24 1.64
N HIS A 225 -5.53 -14.27 0.84
CA HIS A 225 -4.85 -15.48 0.33
C HIS A 225 -5.74 -16.37 -0.57
N ASN A 226 -6.76 -15.77 -1.20
CA ASN A 226 -7.82 -16.44 -1.95
C ASN A 226 -8.64 -17.43 -1.09
N ALA A 227 -9.14 -16.92 0.03
CA ALA A 227 -10.20 -17.53 0.83
C ALA A 227 -11.60 -17.17 0.28
N HIS A 228 -11.79 -15.92 -0.16
CA HIS A 228 -13.03 -15.37 -0.70
C HIS A 228 -13.00 -15.33 -2.24
N LYS A 229 -12.86 -16.51 -2.85
CA LYS A 229 -12.89 -16.69 -4.32
C LYS A 229 -14.07 -15.95 -4.94
N GLY A 230 -13.85 -15.22 -6.02
CA GLY A 230 -14.93 -14.60 -6.80
C GLY A 230 -15.66 -13.42 -6.15
N ILE A 231 -15.38 -13.06 -4.88
CA ILE A 231 -16.15 -12.02 -4.18
C ILE A 231 -16.16 -10.65 -4.89
N CYS A 232 -15.07 -10.31 -5.59
CA CYS A 232 -14.96 -9.11 -6.41
C CYS A 232 -15.86 -9.18 -7.67
N TYR A 233 -15.86 -10.33 -8.36
CA TYR A 233 -16.74 -10.61 -9.50
C TYR A 233 -18.22 -10.64 -9.08
N GLU A 234 -18.57 -11.39 -8.04
CA GLU A 234 -19.94 -11.46 -7.50
C GLU A 234 -20.47 -10.07 -7.12
N LYS A 235 -19.63 -9.23 -6.51
CA LYS A 235 -19.96 -7.84 -6.19
C LYS A 235 -20.22 -7.00 -7.44
N ALA A 236 -19.36 -7.12 -8.46
CA ALA A 236 -19.51 -6.39 -9.73
C ALA A 236 -20.80 -6.79 -10.47
N VAL A 237 -21.07 -8.09 -10.58
CA VAL A 237 -22.29 -8.66 -11.17
C VAL A 237 -23.53 -8.21 -10.39
N LYS A 238 -23.53 -8.32 -9.05
CA LYS A 238 -24.65 -7.87 -8.19
C LYS A 238 -24.92 -6.36 -8.30
N GLN A 239 -23.89 -5.55 -8.53
CA GLN A 239 -24.03 -4.12 -8.78
C GLN A 239 -24.41 -3.80 -10.23
N GLY A 240 -24.29 -4.75 -11.16
CA GLY A 240 -24.52 -4.55 -12.60
C GLY A 240 -23.57 -3.53 -13.21
N ILE A 241 -22.29 -3.61 -12.86
CA ILE A 241 -21.18 -2.88 -13.52
C ILE A 241 -20.38 -3.85 -14.40
N ALA A 242 -19.63 -3.33 -15.38
CA ALA A 242 -18.76 -4.17 -16.20
C ALA A 242 -17.65 -4.79 -15.34
N HIS A 243 -17.18 -5.97 -15.74
CA HIS A 243 -16.09 -6.70 -15.11
C HIS A 243 -15.17 -7.29 -16.17
N ALA A 244 -13.90 -7.54 -15.82
CA ALA A 244 -12.95 -8.22 -16.70
C ALA A 244 -11.85 -8.96 -15.90
N GLN A 245 -11.30 -10.04 -16.45
CA GLN A 245 -10.02 -10.61 -16.03
C GLN A 245 -8.88 -10.02 -16.86
N LEU A 246 -7.67 -10.00 -16.31
CA LEU A 246 -6.48 -9.66 -17.11
C LEU A 246 -6.12 -10.85 -18.04
N PRO A 247 -5.58 -10.60 -19.26
CA PRO A 247 -5.27 -11.62 -20.28
C PRO A 247 -4.04 -12.48 -19.95
N ILE A 248 -3.78 -12.73 -18.66
CA ILE A 248 -2.67 -13.57 -18.19
C ILE A 248 -2.82 -15.02 -18.68
N SER A 249 -4.06 -15.43 -18.97
CA SER A 249 -4.43 -16.73 -19.51
C SER A 249 -4.05 -16.93 -20.97
N ASP A 250 -3.74 -15.86 -21.70
CA ASP A 250 -3.59 -15.87 -23.16
C ASP A 250 -2.09 -15.94 -23.55
N TYR A 251 -1.20 -15.64 -22.60
CA TYR A 251 0.26 -15.66 -22.80
C TYR A 251 0.98 -16.73 -21.97
N PHE A 252 0.51 -17.02 -20.75
CA PHE A 252 1.23 -17.87 -19.80
C PHE A 252 0.40 -19.03 -19.25
N TRP A 253 0.89 -20.24 -19.46
CA TRP A 253 0.52 -21.35 -18.60
C TRP A 253 1.28 -21.26 -17.27
N MET A 254 0.56 -21.46 -16.17
CA MET A 254 1.11 -21.53 -14.83
C MET A 254 0.45 -22.70 -14.09
N LYS A 255 1.26 -23.44 -13.33
CA LYS A 255 0.79 -24.47 -12.39
C LYS A 255 0.15 -23.88 -11.13
N ASP A 256 0.56 -22.68 -10.75
CA ASP A 256 0.02 -21.91 -9.63
C ASP A 256 -1.24 -21.13 -9.99
N ARG A 257 -2.04 -20.77 -8.97
CA ARG A 257 -3.23 -19.91 -9.14
C ARG A 257 -2.86 -18.58 -9.83
N LYS A 258 -3.65 -18.17 -10.84
CA LYS A 258 -3.44 -16.96 -11.66
C LYS A 258 -3.76 -15.63 -10.94
N ILE A 259 -3.71 -15.63 -9.61
CA ILE A 259 -4.11 -14.52 -8.74
C ILE A 259 -2.89 -13.64 -8.48
N LEU A 260 -3.11 -12.32 -8.52
CA LEU A 260 -2.11 -11.26 -8.43
C LEU A 260 -2.43 -10.34 -7.25
N THR A 261 -1.41 -9.70 -6.68
CA THR A 261 -1.63 -8.72 -5.60
C THR A 261 -2.14 -7.39 -6.15
N ILE A 262 -2.75 -6.55 -5.30
CA ILE A 262 -3.26 -5.20 -5.63
C ILE A 262 -2.18 -4.40 -6.38
N ASN A 263 -0.94 -4.46 -5.87
CA ASN A 263 0.18 -3.77 -6.48
C ASN A 263 0.64 -4.40 -7.80
N GLN A 264 0.49 -5.70 -8.01
CA GLN A 264 0.86 -6.33 -9.29
C GLN A 264 -0.15 -5.98 -10.37
N VAL A 265 -1.46 -6.04 -10.08
CA VAL A 265 -2.52 -5.59 -11.00
C VAL A 265 -2.25 -4.14 -11.42
N PHE A 266 -1.99 -3.24 -10.46
CA PHE A 266 -1.66 -1.85 -10.76
C PHE A 266 -0.37 -1.69 -11.58
N GLU A 267 0.70 -2.42 -11.25
CA GLU A 267 1.99 -2.32 -11.95
C GLU A 267 1.89 -2.81 -13.41
N ILE A 268 0.98 -3.76 -13.69
CA ILE A 268 0.61 -4.19 -15.04
C ILE A 268 -0.20 -3.12 -15.78
N LEU A 269 -1.28 -2.60 -15.18
CA LEU A 269 -2.10 -1.53 -15.77
C LEU A 269 -1.25 -0.30 -16.12
N LEU A 270 -0.35 0.08 -15.20
CA LEU A 270 0.57 1.20 -15.39
C LEU A 270 1.51 0.93 -16.58
N GLY A 271 2.08 -0.27 -16.67
CA GLY A 271 2.95 -0.67 -17.79
C GLY A 271 2.23 -0.57 -19.14
N VAL A 272 0.99 -1.04 -19.22
CA VAL A 272 0.17 -0.95 -20.46
C VAL A 272 -0.21 0.50 -20.77
N SER A 273 -0.51 1.33 -19.75
CA SER A 273 -0.75 2.76 -19.95
C SER A 273 0.48 3.57 -20.40
N GLU A 274 1.69 3.03 -20.21
CA GLU A 274 2.94 3.56 -20.78
C GLU A 274 3.29 2.97 -22.16
N GLY A 275 2.37 2.21 -22.78
CA GLY A 275 2.48 1.71 -24.16
C GLY A 275 3.02 0.28 -24.31
N LYS A 276 3.16 -0.49 -23.21
CA LYS A 276 3.56 -1.91 -23.28
C LYS A 276 2.37 -2.80 -23.65
N THR A 277 2.66 -3.94 -24.26
CA THR A 277 1.70 -5.04 -24.33
C THR A 277 1.45 -5.64 -22.94
N PHE A 278 0.32 -6.33 -22.77
CA PHE A 278 0.07 -7.10 -21.55
C PHE A 278 1.13 -8.19 -21.32
N LYS A 279 1.64 -8.85 -22.38
CA LYS A 279 2.70 -9.87 -22.30
C LYS A 279 3.97 -9.31 -21.64
N GLU A 280 4.50 -8.19 -22.13
CA GLU A 280 5.68 -7.52 -21.55
C GLU A 280 5.43 -7.07 -20.09
N ALA A 281 4.24 -6.54 -19.80
CA ALA A 281 3.88 -6.11 -18.44
C ALA A 281 3.82 -7.30 -17.45
N PHE A 282 3.31 -8.45 -17.87
CA PHE A 282 3.40 -9.70 -17.08
C PHE A 282 4.84 -10.24 -16.98
N GLU A 283 5.66 -10.06 -18.00
CA GLU A 283 7.06 -10.50 -18.01
C GLU A 283 7.90 -9.75 -16.97
N GLU A 284 7.69 -8.43 -16.82
CA GLU A 284 8.33 -7.59 -15.81
C GLU A 284 7.76 -7.80 -14.39
N VAL A 285 6.44 -7.90 -14.23
CA VAL A 285 5.78 -7.84 -12.90
C VAL A 285 5.64 -9.22 -12.23
N LEU A 286 5.58 -10.31 -12.99
CA LEU A 286 5.48 -11.66 -12.41
C LEU A 286 6.90 -12.17 -12.05
N PRO A 287 7.15 -12.57 -10.79
CA PRO A 287 8.49 -12.97 -10.36
C PRO A 287 8.94 -14.26 -11.04
N SER A 288 10.22 -14.34 -11.43
CA SER A 288 10.84 -15.45 -12.18
C SER A 288 10.73 -16.84 -11.53
N ARG A 289 10.28 -16.92 -10.27
CA ARG A 289 10.04 -18.19 -9.56
C ARG A 289 8.65 -18.78 -9.85
N LYS A 290 7.69 -18.01 -10.36
CA LYS A 290 6.53 -18.59 -11.06
C LYS A 290 7.07 -19.15 -12.38
N GLN A 291 6.91 -20.46 -12.60
CA GLN A 291 7.24 -21.07 -13.89
C GLN A 291 6.28 -20.52 -14.95
N LYS A 292 6.73 -19.50 -15.69
CA LYS A 292 6.07 -18.98 -16.88
C LYS A 292 6.43 -19.93 -18.02
N ILE A 293 5.51 -20.79 -18.44
CA ILE A 293 5.66 -21.52 -19.71
C ILE A 293 4.81 -20.75 -20.73
N PRO A 294 5.41 -20.12 -21.76
CA PRO A 294 4.67 -19.57 -22.88
C PRO A 294 3.71 -20.61 -23.46
N ILE A 295 2.50 -20.19 -23.81
CA ILE A 295 1.48 -21.14 -24.29
C ILE A 295 1.91 -21.78 -25.62
N GLU A 296 2.66 -21.05 -26.43
CA GLU A 296 3.34 -21.52 -27.65
C GLU A 296 4.21 -22.77 -27.37
N GLU A 297 5.14 -22.70 -26.39
CA GLU A 297 6.00 -23.82 -25.99
C GLU A 297 5.17 -25.02 -25.47
N LYS A 298 4.14 -24.74 -24.67
CA LYS A 298 3.31 -25.80 -24.09
C LYS A 298 2.38 -26.47 -25.11
N LEU A 299 1.94 -25.75 -26.13
CA LEU A 299 1.20 -26.34 -27.26
C LEU A 299 2.12 -27.27 -28.06
N ASN A 300 3.36 -26.85 -28.34
CA ASN A 300 4.36 -27.68 -29.01
C ASN A 300 4.65 -28.97 -28.21
N GLU A 301 4.93 -28.87 -26.90
CA GLU A 301 5.05 -30.05 -26.01
C GLU A 301 3.85 -31.00 -26.10
N SER A 302 2.63 -30.45 -26.22
CA SER A 302 1.40 -31.23 -26.26
C SER A 302 1.17 -31.89 -27.63
N GLN A 303 1.70 -31.30 -28.71
CA GLN A 303 1.69 -31.88 -30.06
C GLN A 303 2.73 -32.98 -30.19
N THR A 304 3.97 -32.77 -29.71
CA THR A 304 5.03 -33.81 -29.72
C THR A 304 4.59 -35.06 -28.98
N LYS A 305 4.08 -34.91 -27.75
CA LYS A 305 3.57 -36.04 -26.93
C LYS A 305 2.37 -36.73 -27.55
N LYS A 306 1.62 -36.06 -28.42
CA LYS A 306 0.52 -36.70 -29.15
C LYS A 306 1.04 -37.49 -30.35
N ALA A 307 1.99 -36.95 -31.12
CA ALA A 307 2.66 -37.68 -32.19
C ALA A 307 3.34 -38.95 -31.67
N GLU A 308 4.03 -38.89 -30.52
CA GLU A 308 4.63 -40.06 -29.85
C GLU A 308 3.60 -41.13 -29.42
N LEU A 309 2.34 -40.72 -29.13
CA LEU A 309 1.25 -41.62 -28.76
C LEU A 309 0.49 -42.18 -29.98
N ASP A 310 0.44 -41.45 -31.09
CA ASP A 310 -0.16 -41.92 -32.33
C ASP A 310 0.80 -42.92 -33.04
N ASP A 311 2.10 -42.60 -33.13
CA ASP A 311 3.17 -43.44 -33.73
C ASP A 311 3.41 -44.77 -32.97
N SER A 312 3.01 -44.86 -31.70
CA SER A 312 3.10 -46.09 -30.90
C SER A 312 1.88 -47.01 -31.00
N ASN A 313 0.79 -46.60 -31.68
CA ASN A 313 -0.38 -47.47 -31.91
C ASN A 313 -0.31 -48.29 -33.22
N ASP A 314 0.47 -47.87 -34.23
CA ASP A 314 0.55 -48.52 -35.54
C ASP A 314 1.39 -49.82 -35.58
N THR A 315 1.75 -50.39 -34.41
CA THR A 315 2.61 -51.59 -34.31
C THR A 315 1.87 -52.88 -33.89
N ILE A 316 0.53 -52.91 -33.91
CA ILE A 316 -0.27 -54.10 -33.55
C ILE A 316 -1.24 -54.49 -34.68
N ASN A 317 -0.71 -55.19 -35.70
CA ASN A 317 -1.35 -56.16 -36.61
C ASN A 317 -0.20 -56.83 -37.41
N ASP A 318 -0.15 -58.13 -37.72
CA ASP A 318 -1.04 -59.27 -37.51
C ASP A 318 -0.16 -60.51 -37.24
N PRO A 319 -0.62 -61.56 -36.51
CA PRO A 319 0.11 -62.83 -36.44
C PRO A 319 0.08 -63.57 -37.79
N PRO A 320 1.18 -64.23 -38.21
CA PRO A 320 1.24 -64.90 -39.51
C PRO A 320 0.30 -66.12 -39.55
N LYS A 321 -0.53 -66.19 -40.59
CA LYS A 321 -1.36 -67.37 -40.89
C LYS A 321 -0.51 -68.48 -41.51
N ASN A 322 -0.62 -69.67 -40.95
CA ASN A 322 -0.27 -70.98 -41.54
C ASN A 322 -1.46 -71.92 -41.30
#